data_AF-A0AA38MEJ1-F1
#
_entry.id   AF-A0AA38MEJ1-F1
#
_cell.length_a   1.000
_cell.length_b   1.000
_cell.length_c   1.000
_cell.angle_alpha   90.00
_cell.angle_beta   90.00
_cell.angle_gamma   90.00
#
_symmetry.space_group_name_H-M   'P 1'
#
loop_
_entity.id
_entity.type
_entity.pdbx_description
1 polymer ?
#
loop_
_entity_poly.entity_id
_entity_poly.type
_entity_poly.pdbx_seq_one_letter_code
_entity_poly.pdbx_strand_id
1 'polypeptide(L)'
;MYIVFLPVGAHTVQSFMQEVRWWKIDGAGEAVEKMIKKKSSQIVRIMVINASLVAVTSVAFAIPHNVDKNLFYEIALFEDIFPKWAPVLTTIHRMQAFFVRLFGVVMSFGQFLYPFYNSKFQLYMLLYFIENINEKSGTDQWRIEQQLLFCLRNYINFSKATRKMLKKIEVVSLAYQVLILVWSISFATYVLLVTDHF
;
A
#
# COMPACT_ATOMS: atom_id res chain seq x y z
N MET A 1 0.33 7.73 14.65
CA MET A 1 1.13 7.53 13.42
C MET A 1 0.30 7.02 12.24
N TYR A 2 -0.40 5.88 12.35
CA TYR A 2 -1.23 5.32 11.25
C TYR A 2 -2.39 6.22 10.77
N ILE A 3 -2.98 7.01 11.67
CA ILE A 3 -4.12 7.91 11.36
C ILE A 3 -3.74 9.00 10.34
N VAL A 4 -2.47 9.44 10.31
CA VAL A 4 -1.99 10.46 9.36
C VAL A 4 -1.46 9.83 8.08
N PHE A 5 -0.89 8.63 8.16
CA PHE A 5 -0.31 7.96 6.99
C PHE A 5 -1.34 7.45 5.99
N LEU A 6 -2.46 6.90 6.47
CA LEU A 6 -3.55 6.41 5.64
C LEU A 6 -4.15 7.47 4.69
N PRO A 7 -4.52 8.69 5.16
CA PRO A 7 -5.07 9.72 4.27
C PRO A 7 -4.01 10.28 3.31
N VAL A 8 -2.75 10.41 3.72
CA VAL A 8 -1.65 10.87 2.84
C VAL A 8 -1.40 9.86 1.72
N GLY A 9 -1.38 8.57 2.03
CA GLY A 9 -1.28 7.49 1.05
C GLY A 9 -2.47 7.51 0.08
N ALA A 10 -3.69 7.58 0.60
CA ALA A 10 -4.91 7.65 -0.21
C ALA A 10 -4.90 8.84 -1.17
N HIS A 11 -4.59 10.03 -0.68
CA HIS A 11 -4.52 11.25 -1.48
C HIS A 11 -3.44 11.17 -2.57
N THR A 12 -2.28 10.57 -2.26
CA THR A 12 -1.19 10.39 -3.22
C THR A 12 -1.59 9.45 -4.35
N VAL A 13 -2.25 8.34 -4.04
CA VAL A 13 -2.77 7.40 -5.04
C VAL A 13 -3.87 8.05 -5.86
N GLN A 14 -4.82 8.74 -5.24
CA GLN A 14 -5.90 9.43 -5.95
C GLN A 14 -5.35 10.48 -6.92
N SER A 15 -4.40 11.31 -6.48
CA SER A 15 -3.72 12.29 -7.33
C SER A 15 -3.05 11.63 -8.53
N PHE A 16 -2.36 10.51 -8.31
CA PHE A 16 -1.72 9.75 -9.39
C PHE A 16 -2.74 9.19 -10.39
N MET A 17 -3.85 8.63 -9.90
CA MET A 17 -4.91 8.10 -10.74
C MET A 17 -5.59 9.20 -11.59
N GLN A 18 -5.63 10.45 -11.12
CA GLN A 18 -6.19 11.58 -11.87
C GLN A 18 -5.20 12.21 -12.85
N GLU A 19 -3.90 12.24 -12.54
CA GLU A 19 -2.85 12.80 -13.42
C GLU A 19 -2.59 11.91 -14.65
N VAL A 20 -2.85 10.61 -14.56
CA VAL A 20 -2.59 9.65 -15.64
C VAL A 20 -3.81 9.48 -16.55
N ARG A 21 -3.60 9.61 -17.86
CA ARG A 21 -4.59 9.22 -18.87
C ARG A 21 -4.51 7.72 -19.11
N TRP A 22 -5.41 6.97 -18.48
CA TRP A 22 -5.48 5.51 -18.59
C TRP A 22 -6.09 5.06 -19.94
N TRP A 23 -5.50 4.06 -20.59
CA TRP A 23 -6.16 3.37 -21.70
C TRP A 23 -7.29 2.49 -21.20
N LYS A 24 -8.35 2.41 -22.02
CA LYS A 24 -9.44 1.45 -21.81
C LYS A 24 -8.94 0.05 -22.16
N ILE A 25 -9.22 -0.91 -21.29
CA ILE A 25 -8.78 -2.30 -21.42
C ILE A 25 -9.38 -2.95 -22.67
N ASP A 26 -10.61 -2.59 -23.02
CA ASP A 26 -11.38 -3.15 -24.14
C ASP A 26 -10.78 -2.84 -25.53
N GLY A 27 -9.78 -1.94 -25.60
CA GLY A 27 -9.10 -1.58 -26.85
C GLY A 27 -7.88 -2.45 -27.19
N ALA A 28 -7.39 -3.23 -26.23
CA ALA A 28 -6.29 -4.16 -26.42
C ALA A 28 -6.89 -5.56 -26.65
N GLY A 29 -6.70 -6.13 -27.84
CA GLY A 29 -7.44 -7.29 -28.34
C GLY A 29 -7.61 -8.45 -27.35
N GLU A 30 -8.58 -9.34 -27.62
CA GLU A 30 -9.16 -10.32 -26.68
C GLU A 30 -8.13 -11.10 -25.85
N ALA A 31 -6.98 -11.47 -26.43
CA ALA A 31 -5.89 -12.16 -25.72
C ALA A 31 -5.31 -11.33 -24.56
N VAL A 32 -5.05 -10.04 -24.77
CA VAL A 32 -4.51 -9.13 -23.75
C VAL A 32 -5.55 -8.83 -22.69
N GLU A 33 -6.80 -8.60 -23.09
CA GLU A 33 -7.91 -8.41 -22.17
C GLU A 33 -8.09 -9.63 -21.23
N LYS A 34 -8.12 -10.84 -21.79
CA LYS A 34 -8.25 -12.09 -21.02
C LYS A 34 -7.06 -12.29 -20.08
N MET A 35 -5.84 -11.95 -20.51
CA MET A 35 -4.67 -11.97 -19.65
C MET A 35 -4.79 -10.98 -18.49
N ILE A 36 -5.21 -9.73 -18.76
CA ILE A 36 -5.40 -8.70 -17.74
C ILE A 36 -6.46 -9.15 -16.73
N LYS A 37 -7.62 -9.64 -17.20
CA LYS A 37 -8.70 -10.18 -16.35
C LYS A 37 -8.24 -11.35 -15.48
N LYS A 38 -7.44 -12.26 -16.03
CA LYS A 38 -6.89 -13.40 -15.26
C LYS A 38 -5.94 -12.91 -14.16
N LYS A 39 -5.03 -11.99 -14.48
CA LYS A 39 -4.08 -11.42 -13.51
C LYS A 39 -4.77 -10.58 -12.45
N SER A 40 -5.77 -9.76 -12.83
CA SER A 40 -6.56 -8.99 -11.88
C SER A 40 -7.30 -9.88 -10.88
N SER A 41 -7.91 -10.96 -11.35
CA SER A 41 -8.55 -11.98 -10.49
C SER A 41 -7.57 -12.65 -9.52
N GLN A 42 -6.32 -12.91 -9.95
CA GLN A 42 -5.29 -13.46 -9.06
C GLN A 42 -4.92 -12.48 -7.94
N ILE A 43 -4.77 -11.19 -8.26
CA ILE A 43 -4.43 -10.15 -7.27
C ILE A 43 -5.56 -9.98 -6.25
N VAL A 44 -6.81 -9.94 -6.72
CA VAL A 44 -7.98 -9.85 -5.85
C VAL A 44 -8.01 -11.03 -4.87
N ARG A 45 -7.72 -12.25 -5.34
CA ARG A 45 -7.61 -13.42 -4.46
C ARG A 45 -6.51 -13.28 -3.41
N ILE A 46 -5.32 -12.80 -3.80
CA ILE A 46 -4.23 -12.55 -2.85
C ILE A 46 -4.64 -11.49 -1.82
N MET A 47 -5.33 -10.43 -2.24
CA MET A 47 -5.83 -9.40 -1.31
C MET A 47 -6.84 -9.96 -0.32
N VAL A 48 -7.77 -10.81 -0.77
CA VAL A 48 -8.76 -11.46 0.11
C VAL A 48 -8.07 -12.39 1.12
N ILE A 49 -7.11 -13.20 0.68
CA ILE A 49 -6.34 -14.07 1.58
C ILE A 49 -5.59 -13.22 2.61
N ASN A 50 -4.91 -12.17 2.19
CA ASN A 50 -4.18 -11.29 3.11
C ASN A 50 -5.13 -10.60 4.11
N ALA A 51 -6.27 -10.09 3.63
CA ALA A 51 -7.28 -9.48 4.49
C ALA A 51 -7.84 -10.47 5.52
N SER A 52 -8.07 -11.72 5.12
CA SER A 52 -8.53 -12.78 6.03
C SER A 52 -7.48 -13.13 7.10
N LEU A 53 -6.20 -13.23 6.71
CA LEU A 53 -5.10 -13.49 7.64
C LEU A 53 -4.92 -12.35 8.64
N VAL A 54 -4.98 -11.10 8.15
CA VAL A 54 -4.93 -9.91 9.02
C VAL A 54 -6.14 -9.87 9.96
N ALA A 55 -7.33 -10.25 9.51
CA ALA A 55 -8.51 -10.29 10.37
C ALA A 55 -8.36 -11.33 11.48
N VAL A 56 -7.94 -12.56 11.14
CA VAL A 56 -7.69 -13.63 12.12
C VAL A 56 -6.64 -13.23 13.14
N THR A 57 -5.50 -12.68 12.68
CA THR A 57 -4.42 -12.25 13.58
C THR A 57 -4.80 -11.03 14.42
N SER A 58 -5.66 -10.15 13.93
CA SER A 58 -6.18 -9.01 14.70
C SER A 58 -7.12 -9.49 15.80
N VAL A 59 -8.06 -10.41 15.49
CA VAL A 59 -8.95 -11.01 16.48
C VAL A 59 -8.16 -11.77 17.54
N ALA A 60 -7.19 -12.59 17.11
CA ALA A 60 -6.34 -13.34 18.05
C ALA A 60 -5.59 -12.41 19.02
N PHE A 61 -5.12 -11.24 18.56
CA PHE A 61 -4.46 -10.25 19.41
C PHE A 61 -5.42 -9.55 20.39
N ALA A 62 -6.69 -9.37 20.00
CA ALA A 62 -7.69 -8.73 20.84
C ALA A 62 -8.08 -9.62 22.06
N ILE A 63 -7.92 -10.93 21.96
CA ILE A 63 -8.25 -11.88 23.03
C ILE A 63 -7.12 -11.89 24.07
N PRO A 64 -7.41 -11.63 25.36
CA PRO A 64 -6.41 -11.67 26.42
C PRO A 64 -5.93 -13.09 26.72
N HIS A 65 -4.62 -13.22 26.88
CA HIS A 65 -3.95 -14.44 27.29
C HIS A 65 -3.03 -14.20 28.47
N ASN A 66 -2.89 -15.20 29.34
CA ASN A 66 -2.13 -15.08 30.59
C ASN A 66 -0.62 -14.89 30.37
N VAL A 67 -0.14 -15.22 29.16
CA VAL A 67 1.26 -15.08 28.75
C VAL A 67 1.54 -13.69 28.16
N ASP A 68 0.51 -12.88 27.91
CA ASP A 68 0.63 -11.62 27.19
C ASP A 68 1.52 -10.62 27.92
N LYS A 69 1.54 -10.63 29.26
CA LYS A 69 2.46 -9.80 30.06
C LYS A 69 3.94 -10.11 29.81
N ASN A 70 4.26 -11.36 29.44
CA ASN A 70 5.63 -11.77 29.14
C ASN A 70 6.01 -11.48 27.67
N LEU A 71 5.01 -11.33 26.80
CA LEU A 71 5.19 -11.14 25.36
C LEU A 71 5.10 -9.67 24.94
N PHE A 72 4.29 -8.88 25.65
CA PHE A 72 4.01 -7.48 25.33
C PHE A 72 4.41 -6.59 26.49
N TYR A 73 5.57 -5.96 26.35
CA TYR A 73 6.15 -5.07 27.35
C TYR A 73 5.21 -3.96 27.81
N GLU A 74 4.41 -3.39 26.89
CA GLU A 74 3.47 -2.32 27.20
C GLU A 74 2.38 -2.78 28.19
N ILE A 75 1.95 -4.05 28.09
CA ILE A 75 0.97 -4.63 29.01
C ILE A 75 1.58 -4.82 30.40
N ALA A 76 2.80 -5.35 30.49
CA ALA A 76 3.52 -5.46 31.75
C ALA A 76 3.69 -4.09 32.43
N LEU A 77 4.07 -3.08 31.65
CA LEU A 77 4.26 -1.72 32.15
C LEU A 77 2.97 -1.09 32.71
N PHE A 78 1.82 -1.38 32.09
CA PHE A 78 0.53 -0.91 32.60
C PHE A 78 0.20 -1.57 33.95
N GLU A 79 0.49 -2.85 34.10
CA GLU A 79 0.27 -3.60 35.35
C GLU A 79 1.20 -3.11 36.48
N ASP A 80 2.47 -2.85 36.18
CA ASP A 80 3.46 -2.45 37.17
C ASP A 80 3.32 -0.99 37.63
N ILE A 81 3.09 -0.05 36.70
CA ILE A 81 3.10 1.39 37.00
C ILE A 81 1.69 1.91 37.33
N PHE A 82 0.65 1.38 36.68
CA PHE A 82 -0.72 1.86 36.82
C PHE A 82 -1.69 0.72 37.14
N PRO A 83 -1.51 -0.03 38.25
CA PRO A 83 -2.26 -1.26 38.52
C PRO A 83 -3.78 -1.06 38.56
N LYS A 84 -4.25 0.10 39.04
CA LYS A 84 -5.69 0.45 39.06
C LYS A 84 -6.27 0.68 37.65
N TRP A 85 -5.46 1.17 36.71
CA TRP A 85 -5.88 1.49 35.34
C TRP A 85 -5.45 0.45 34.31
N ALA A 86 -4.62 -0.53 34.71
CA ALA A 86 -4.07 -1.56 33.83
C ALA A 86 -5.11 -2.28 32.96
N PRO A 87 -6.30 -2.67 33.49
CA PRO A 87 -7.33 -3.30 32.66
C PRO A 87 -7.85 -2.38 31.55
N VAL A 88 -8.02 -1.09 31.86
CA VAL A 88 -8.51 -0.08 30.92
C VAL A 88 -7.45 0.21 29.86
N LEU A 89 -6.21 0.46 30.26
CA LEU A 89 -5.09 0.75 29.36
C LEU A 89 -4.80 -0.42 28.43
N THR A 90 -4.81 -1.65 28.96
CA THR A 90 -4.62 -2.87 28.17
C THR A 90 -5.75 -3.06 27.15
N THR A 91 -7.00 -2.79 27.54
CA THR A 91 -8.15 -2.88 26.62
C THR A 91 -8.03 -1.85 25.49
N ILE A 92 -7.68 -0.60 25.82
CA ILE A 92 -7.46 0.46 24.83
C ILE A 92 -6.33 0.07 23.88
N HIS A 93 -5.21 -0.42 24.39
CA HIS A 93 -4.06 -0.85 23.59
C HIS A 93 -4.45 -1.98 22.62
N ARG A 94 -5.16 -3.02 23.10
CA ARG A 94 -5.63 -4.12 22.26
C ARG A 94 -6.59 -3.66 21.17
N MET A 95 -7.55 -2.80 21.52
CA MET A 95 -8.50 -2.24 20.55
C MET A 95 -7.77 -1.39 19.50
N GLN A 96 -6.85 -0.53 19.91
CA GLN A 96 -6.03 0.24 18.99
C GLN A 96 -5.26 -0.67 18.04
N ALA A 97 -4.58 -1.69 18.57
CA ALA A 97 -3.82 -2.64 17.77
C ALA A 97 -4.72 -3.43 16.79
N PHE A 98 -5.91 -3.83 17.21
CA PHE A 98 -6.91 -4.47 16.35
C PHE A 98 -7.26 -3.57 15.15
N PHE A 99 -7.66 -2.32 15.42
CA PHE A 99 -8.06 -1.39 14.36
C PHE A 99 -6.89 -1.01 13.43
N VAL A 100 -5.71 -0.77 14.01
CA VAL A 100 -4.51 -0.43 13.25
C VAL A 100 -4.07 -1.59 12.36
N ARG A 101 -4.11 -2.84 12.83
CA ARG A 101 -3.76 -4.00 12.01
C ARG A 101 -4.80 -4.23 10.92
N LEU A 102 -6.08 -4.26 11.28
CA LEU A 102 -7.17 -4.55 10.35
C LEU A 102 -7.24 -3.52 9.22
N PHE A 103 -7.27 -2.22 9.55
CA PHE A 103 -7.41 -1.18 8.53
C PHE A 103 -6.07 -0.72 7.98
N GLY A 104 -5.06 -0.55 8.83
CA GLY A 104 -3.76 -0.04 8.42
C GLY A 104 -3.04 -0.95 7.43
N VAL A 105 -2.96 -2.25 7.71
CA VAL A 105 -2.22 -3.19 6.85
C VAL A 105 -2.98 -3.42 5.54
N VAL A 106 -4.28 -3.70 5.60
CA VAL A 106 -5.09 -4.01 4.41
C VAL A 106 -5.18 -2.81 3.48
N MET A 107 -5.47 -1.61 4.00
CA MET A 107 -5.58 -0.42 3.17
C MET A 107 -4.24 0.00 2.57
N SER A 108 -3.16 -0.05 3.33
CA SER A 108 -1.82 0.30 2.83
C SER A 108 -1.41 -0.65 1.71
N PHE A 109 -1.62 -1.95 1.89
CA PHE A 109 -1.29 -2.95 0.87
C PHE A 109 -2.09 -2.73 -0.43
N GLY A 110 -3.39 -2.43 -0.32
CA GLY A 110 -4.23 -2.08 -1.46
C GLY A 110 -3.78 -0.81 -2.19
N GLN A 111 -3.44 0.24 -1.45
CA GLN A 111 -2.99 1.52 -1.98
C GLN A 111 -1.70 1.41 -2.80
N PHE A 112 -0.79 0.50 -2.47
CA PHE A 112 0.43 0.28 -3.26
C PHE A 112 0.22 -0.68 -4.42
N LEU A 113 -0.48 -1.79 -4.20
CA LEU A 113 -0.68 -2.81 -5.22
C LEU A 113 -1.51 -2.31 -6.39
N TYR A 114 -2.58 -1.58 -6.12
CA TYR A 114 -3.51 -1.14 -7.15
C TYR A 114 -2.84 -0.29 -8.24
N PRO A 115 -2.14 0.83 -7.93
CA PRO A 115 -1.46 1.63 -8.95
C PRO A 115 -0.30 0.87 -9.61
N PHE A 116 0.40 -0.01 -8.88
CA PHE A 116 1.48 -0.82 -9.45
C PHE A 116 0.99 -1.80 -10.52
N TYR A 117 -0.09 -2.52 -10.25
CA TYR A 117 -0.66 -3.44 -11.21
C TYR A 117 -1.38 -2.74 -12.36
N ASN A 118 -2.07 -1.64 -12.11
CA ASN A 118 -2.61 -0.81 -13.19
C ASN A 118 -1.51 -0.29 -14.11
N SER A 119 -0.39 0.18 -13.55
CA SER A 119 0.80 0.57 -14.30
C SER A 119 1.31 -0.55 -15.19
N LYS A 120 1.41 -1.77 -14.64
CA LYS A 120 1.82 -2.97 -15.38
C LYS A 120 0.84 -3.31 -16.51
N PHE A 121 -0.47 -3.17 -16.29
CA PHE A 121 -1.48 -3.40 -17.32
C PHE A 121 -1.42 -2.34 -18.43
N GLN A 122 -1.17 -1.08 -18.10
CA GLN A 122 -0.93 -0.04 -19.11
C GLN A 122 0.30 -0.38 -19.96
N LEU A 123 1.40 -0.85 -19.38
CA LEU A 123 2.56 -1.29 -20.15
C LEU A 123 2.24 -2.45 -21.10
N TYR A 124 1.44 -3.44 -20.68
CA TYR A 124 1.01 -4.52 -21.58
C TYR A 124 0.18 -4.00 -22.76
N MET A 125 -0.71 -3.02 -22.51
CA MET A 125 -1.47 -2.40 -23.59
C MET A 125 -0.59 -1.57 -24.53
N LEU A 126 0.39 -0.84 -24.01
CA LEU A 126 1.36 -0.10 -24.83
C LEU A 126 2.10 -1.04 -25.78
N LEU A 127 2.64 -2.13 -25.25
CA LEU A 127 3.36 -3.13 -26.04
C LEU A 127 2.45 -3.71 -27.14
N TYR A 128 1.21 -4.06 -26.78
CA TYR A 128 0.23 -4.54 -27.75
C TYR A 128 -0.06 -3.51 -28.86
N PHE A 129 -0.21 -2.22 -28.52
CA PHE A 129 -0.43 -1.19 -29.54
C PHE A 129 0.79 -0.99 -30.44
N ILE A 130 2.01 -1.04 -29.90
CA ILE A 130 3.25 -0.90 -30.68
C ILE A 130 3.42 -2.10 -31.63
N GLU A 131 3.21 -3.32 -31.15
CA GLU A 131 3.36 -4.54 -31.96
C GLU A 131 2.35 -4.60 -33.11
N ASN A 132 1.12 -4.12 -32.89
CA ASN A 132 0.04 -4.19 -33.88
C ASN A 132 -0.17 -2.88 -34.67
N ILE A 133 0.76 -1.93 -34.59
CA ILE A 133 0.66 -0.64 -35.32
C ILE A 133 0.62 -0.85 -36.83
N ASN A 134 1.42 -1.80 -37.34
CA ASN A 134 1.53 -2.08 -38.78
C ASN A 134 0.26 -2.77 -39.32
N GLU A 135 -0.37 -3.64 -38.55
CA GLU A 135 -1.60 -4.32 -38.97
C GLU A 135 -2.80 -3.38 -39.02
N LYS A 136 -2.88 -2.40 -38.10
CA LYS A 136 -4.04 -1.50 -37.99
C LYS A 136 -3.95 -0.26 -38.88
N SER A 137 -2.75 0.16 -39.29
CA SER A 137 -2.54 1.42 -40.01
C SER A 137 -2.47 1.28 -41.54
N GLY A 138 -2.34 0.05 -42.05
CA GLY A 138 -2.05 -0.19 -43.47
C GLY A 138 -0.61 0.24 -43.84
N THR A 139 -0.31 0.33 -45.14
CA THR A 139 0.99 0.80 -45.67
C THR A 139 1.21 2.31 -45.56
N ASP A 140 0.24 3.06 -45.02
CA ASP A 140 0.31 4.52 -44.89
C ASP A 140 1.26 4.94 -43.77
N GLN A 141 2.50 5.25 -44.15
CA GLN A 141 3.58 5.64 -43.23
C GLN A 141 3.21 6.83 -42.33
N TRP A 142 2.41 7.77 -42.83
CA TRP A 142 1.94 8.92 -42.04
C TRP A 142 1.01 8.53 -40.88
N ARG A 143 0.15 7.51 -41.07
CA ARG A 143 -0.77 7.02 -40.02
C ARG A 143 -0.01 6.29 -38.93
N ILE A 144 0.96 5.48 -39.33
CA ILE A 144 1.87 4.76 -38.43
C ILE A 144 2.58 5.77 -37.52
N GLU A 145 3.13 6.84 -38.10
CA GLU A 145 3.85 7.87 -37.36
C GLU A 145 2.95 8.58 -36.33
N GLN A 146 1.73 8.95 -36.72
CA GLN A 146 0.76 9.60 -35.82
C GLN A 146 0.36 8.69 -34.63
N GLN A 147 0.10 7.41 -34.89
CA GLN A 147 -0.24 6.45 -33.83
C GLN A 147 0.93 6.22 -32.88
N LEU A 148 2.15 6.12 -33.42
CA LEU A 148 3.37 5.97 -32.62
C LEU A 148 3.62 7.19 -31.74
N LEU A 149 3.48 8.41 -32.30
CA LEU A 149 3.60 9.67 -31.56
C LEU A 149 2.57 9.76 -30.43
N PHE A 150 1.34 9.32 -30.67
CA PHE A 150 0.31 9.26 -29.63
C PHE A 150 0.68 8.29 -28.49
N CYS A 151 1.15 7.08 -28.83
CA CYS A 151 1.59 6.08 -27.85
C CYS A 151 2.78 6.59 -27.03
N LEU A 152 3.78 7.19 -27.69
CA LEU A 152 4.97 7.73 -27.07
C LEU A 152 4.64 8.90 -26.12
N ARG A 153 3.78 9.84 -26.56
CA ARG A 153 3.36 10.98 -25.74
C ARG A 153 2.63 10.52 -24.47
N ASN A 154 1.73 9.55 -24.59
CA ASN A 154 1.06 8.97 -23.42
C ASN A 154 2.04 8.25 -22.48
N TYR A 155 2.99 7.48 -23.03
CA TYR A 155 4.02 6.82 -22.22
C TYR A 155 4.91 7.82 -21.48
N ILE A 156 5.33 8.91 -22.13
CA ILE A 156 6.13 9.96 -21.50
C ILE A 156 5.36 10.62 -20.36
N ASN A 157 4.07 10.94 -20.57
CA ASN A 157 3.21 11.51 -19.54
C ASN A 157 3.04 10.55 -18.36
N PHE A 158 2.79 9.27 -18.64
CA PHE A 158 2.71 8.20 -17.65
C PHE A 158 4.00 8.05 -16.83
N SER A 159 5.17 8.04 -17.50
CA SER A 159 6.49 7.96 -16.86
C SER A 159 6.78 9.16 -15.96
N LYS A 160 6.37 10.37 -16.38
CA LYS A 160 6.51 11.59 -15.56
C LYS A 160 5.65 11.51 -14.30
N ALA A 161 4.37 11.14 -14.45
CA ALA A 161 3.46 10.99 -13.31
C ALA A 161 3.95 9.92 -12.32
N THR A 162 4.42 8.77 -12.84
CA THR A 162 4.96 7.68 -12.01
C THR A 162 6.19 8.12 -11.23
N ARG A 163 7.14 8.83 -11.86
CA ARG A 163 8.31 9.37 -11.17
C ARG A 163 7.94 10.37 -10.06
N LYS A 164 6.95 11.23 -10.32
CA LYS A 164 6.44 12.18 -9.31
C LYS A 164 5.81 11.44 -8.12
N MET A 165 5.03 10.39 -8.38
CA MET A 165 4.44 9.55 -7.34
C MET A 165 5.50 8.82 -6.52
N LEU A 166 6.50 8.21 -7.18
CA LEU A 166 7.60 7.51 -6.51
C LEU A 166 8.38 8.44 -5.57
N LYS A 167 8.72 9.65 -6.01
CA LYS A 167 9.37 10.66 -5.15
C LYS A 167 8.54 11.01 -3.92
N LYS A 168 7.22 11.16 -4.07
CA LYS A 168 6.32 11.42 -2.93
C LYS A 168 6.29 10.24 -1.96
N ILE A 169 6.18 9.02 -2.47
CA ILE A 169 6.22 7.79 -1.65
C ILE A 169 7.56 7.69 -0.92
N GLU A 170 8.67 7.96 -1.58
CA GLU A 170 10.02 7.92 -1.00
C GLU A 170 10.16 8.89 0.17
N VAL A 171 9.74 10.15 0.01
CA VAL A 171 9.75 11.15 1.08
C VAL A 171 8.86 10.72 2.25
N VAL A 172 7.66 10.21 1.96
CA VAL A 172 6.73 9.72 2.99
C VAL A 172 7.30 8.50 3.71
N SER A 173 7.98 7.60 3.00
CA SER A 173 8.66 6.43 3.55
C SER A 173 9.83 6.83 4.45
N LEU A 174 10.65 7.79 4.05
CA LEU A 174 11.75 8.30 4.87
C LEU A 174 11.22 8.96 6.15
N ALA A 175 10.18 9.78 6.05
CA ALA A 175 9.53 10.38 7.22
C ALA A 175 8.98 9.31 8.18
N TYR A 176 8.41 8.23 7.65
CA TYR A 176 7.94 7.09 8.44
C TYR A 176 9.09 6.41 9.21
N GLN A 177 10.21 6.16 8.53
CA GLN A 177 11.39 5.53 9.13
C GLN A 177 11.98 6.40 10.25
N VAL A 178 12.08 7.72 10.04
CA VAL A 178 12.55 8.65 11.08
C VAL A 178 11.63 8.63 12.29
N LEU A 179 10.31 8.64 12.09
CA LEU A 179 9.34 8.57 13.19
C LEU A 179 9.44 7.25 13.96
N ILE A 180 9.67 6.11 13.28
CA ILE A 180 9.92 4.83 13.95
C ILE A 180 11.20 4.90 14.78
N LEU A 181 12.28 5.47 14.25
CA LEU A 181 13.55 5.60 14.96
C LEU A 181 13.38 6.47 16.21
N VAL A 182 12.73 7.63 16.09
CA VAL A 182 12.44 8.51 17.23
C VAL A 182 11.61 7.78 18.28
N TRP A 183 10.55 7.08 17.87
CA TRP A 183 9.72 6.31 18.80
C TRP A 183 10.51 5.20 19.50
N SER A 184 11.39 4.50 18.76
CA SER A 184 12.26 3.44 19.29
C SER A 184 13.29 3.99 20.29
N ILE A 185 13.90 5.14 20.00
CA ILE A 185 14.85 5.80 20.91
C ILE A 185 14.12 6.29 22.17
N SER A 186 12.99 6.99 22.02
CA SER A 186 12.20 7.44 23.17
C SER A 186 11.78 6.28 24.06
N PHE A 187 11.38 5.16 23.46
CA PHE A 187 11.06 3.94 24.18
C PHE A 187 12.28 3.35 24.89
N ALA A 188 13.43 3.21 24.22
CA ALA A 188 14.65 2.70 24.82
C ALA A 188 15.14 3.56 26.00
N THR A 189 15.12 4.89 25.87
CA THR A 189 15.48 5.82 26.94
C THR A 189 14.53 5.70 28.13
N TYR A 190 13.23 5.53 27.87
CA TYR A 190 12.25 5.33 28.94
C TYR A 190 12.50 4.02 29.71
N VAL A 191 12.78 2.92 29.00
CA VAL A 191 13.12 1.63 29.61
C VAL A 191 14.34 1.78 30.54
N LEU A 192 15.42 2.41 30.04
CA LEU A 192 16.65 2.61 30.83
C LEU A 192 16.40 3.43 32.11
N LEU A 193 15.63 4.52 32.01
CA LEU A 193 15.30 5.37 33.15
C LEU A 193 14.44 4.68 34.21
N VAL A 194 13.55 3.76 33.81
CA VAL A 194 12.73 3.00 34.75
C VAL A 194 13.53 1.88 35.40
N THR A 195 14.42 1.22 34.66
CA THR A 195 15.26 0.14 35.21
C THR A 195 16.33 0.63 36.17
N ASP A 196 16.83 1.86 36.04
CA ASP A 196 17.81 2.44 36.99
C ASP A 196 17.19 2.83 38.35
N HIS A 197 15.86 2.81 38.47
CA HIS A 197 15.12 3.15 39.70
C HIS A 197 14.57 1.93 40.47
N PHE A 198 14.89 0.71 40.03
CA PHE A 198 14.61 -0.56 40.71
C PHE A 198 15.90 -1.28 41.09
#